data_AF-A0A0J6Z120-F1
#
_entry.id   AF-A0A0J6Z120-F1
#
_cell.length_a   1.000
_cell.length_b   1.000
_cell.length_c   1.000
_cell.angle_alpha   90.00
_cell.angle_beta   90.00
_cell.angle_gamma   90.00
#
_symmetry.space_group_name_H-M   'P 1'
#
loop_
_entity.id
_entity.type
_entity.pdbx_description
1 polymer ?
#
loop_
_entity_poly.entity_id
_entity_poly.type
_entity_poly.pdbx_seq_one_letter_code
_entity_poly.pdbx_strand_id
1 'polypeptide(L)'
;MRLTAAQARRVAVAAQGFADAKPAGPVTRAHLKRLIARIQVLQLDSVSVSVRAHYAPVFSRLGPYDRDLLDRAAWSHSARSPRLLVEYWAHEAALMAVDDWPLMRWRMREYSHGRWGTEIVKRNAKLAEDIVAAVAELGPATAGQIEAHLESEPRGRKGPWWDRSDTKWVAEALWSSGVLTTATRIGFARHYDLTERVLPAEVVARHVDEAQAVRELTLRAATALGVATEADLRDYFRLGARQVKPAIADLMASGELEPVQVDGWTAPAYLRAGQIVPRRDRGAALLCPFDPLVFFRPRVERLFGFHYRIEIYTPAPKRQYGYYVWPFLMDGRLVGRVDLKADRTAGALQVVGAFSEPDEDPRRIAESLAAELTSMAGWLGLGDVVVGERGDLASSVRAALG
;
A
#
# COMPACT_ATOMS: atom_id res chain seq x y z
N MET A 1 -9.66 16.68 24.22
CA MET A 1 -10.80 15.77 23.92
C MET A 1 -10.49 14.38 24.47
N ARG A 2 -11.50 13.58 24.83
CA ARG A 2 -11.33 12.17 25.25
C ARG A 2 -12.23 11.26 24.41
N LEU A 3 -11.70 10.12 23.97
CA LEU A 3 -12.40 9.11 23.18
C LEU A 3 -12.34 7.75 23.88
N THR A 4 -13.42 6.98 23.77
CA THR A 4 -13.36 5.55 24.09
C THR A 4 -12.58 4.80 23.00
N ALA A 5 -12.06 3.61 23.31
CA ALA A 5 -11.41 2.76 22.31
C ALA A 5 -12.33 2.46 21.09
N ALA A 6 -13.64 2.29 21.33
CA ALA A 6 -14.62 2.09 20.26
C ALA A 6 -14.79 3.32 19.37
N GLN A 7 -14.84 4.52 19.95
CA GLN A 7 -14.90 5.77 19.18
C GLN A 7 -13.63 5.99 18.36
N ALA A 8 -12.45 5.75 18.95
CA ALA A 8 -11.17 5.86 18.25
C ALA A 8 -11.10 4.89 17.06
N ARG A 9 -11.51 3.63 17.25
CA ARG A 9 -11.59 2.64 16.17
C ARG A 9 -12.53 3.08 15.05
N ARG A 10 -13.73 3.56 15.39
CA ARG A 10 -14.70 4.03 14.39
C ARG A 10 -14.18 5.22 13.59
N VAL A 11 -13.49 6.16 14.25
CA VAL A 11 -12.81 7.27 13.57
C VAL A 11 -11.76 6.74 12.59
N ALA A 12 -10.92 5.79 13.01
CA ALA A 12 -9.87 5.22 12.16
C ALA A 12 -10.45 4.47 10.95
N VAL A 13 -11.50 3.66 11.14
CA VAL A 13 -12.19 2.91 10.08
C VAL A 13 -12.86 3.88 9.09
N ALA A 14 -13.51 4.92 9.58
CA ALA A 14 -14.16 5.92 8.72
C ALA A 14 -13.16 6.77 7.92
N ALA A 15 -12.04 7.17 8.54
CA ALA A 15 -10.95 7.89 7.87
C ALA A 15 -10.37 7.09 6.69
N GLN A 16 -10.40 5.75 6.78
CA GLN A 16 -9.98 4.85 5.71
C GLN A 16 -11.03 4.61 4.62
N GLY A 17 -12.25 5.14 4.74
CA GLY A 17 -13.29 5.04 3.71
C GLY A 17 -14.33 3.95 3.91
N PHE A 18 -14.26 3.19 5.01
CA PHE A 18 -15.18 2.07 5.26
C PHE A 18 -16.53 2.49 5.87
N ALA A 19 -16.72 3.76 6.19
CA ALA A 19 -18.01 4.30 6.61
C ALA A 19 -18.91 4.72 5.44
N ASP A 20 -18.34 4.87 4.24
CA ASP A 20 -19.04 5.28 3.03
C ASP A 20 -19.65 4.05 2.34
N ALA A 21 -20.81 4.21 1.71
CA ALA A 21 -21.36 3.15 0.88
C ALA A 21 -20.48 2.92 -0.36
N LYS A 22 -20.27 1.66 -0.74
CA LYS A 22 -19.65 1.32 -2.03
C LYS A 22 -20.48 1.95 -3.17
N PRO A 23 -19.86 2.45 -4.26
CA PRO A 23 -20.59 3.00 -5.40
C PRO A 23 -21.63 2.01 -5.94
N ALA A 24 -22.84 2.49 -6.25
CA ALA A 24 -23.90 1.66 -6.83
C ALA A 24 -23.67 1.31 -8.32
N GLY A 25 -22.78 2.03 -8.99
CA GLY A 25 -22.42 1.83 -10.40
C GLY A 25 -20.92 1.58 -10.58
N PRO A 26 -20.44 1.54 -11.85
CA PRO A 26 -19.04 1.25 -12.13
C PRO A 26 -18.08 2.20 -11.40
N VAL A 27 -17.01 1.63 -10.84
CA VAL A 27 -15.94 2.42 -10.25
C VAL A 27 -15.26 3.25 -11.34
N THR A 28 -15.04 4.54 -11.06
CA THR A 28 -14.55 5.51 -12.05
C THR A 28 -13.21 6.09 -11.62
N ARG A 29 -12.52 6.76 -12.55
CA ARG A 29 -11.28 7.50 -12.24
C ARG A 29 -11.47 8.53 -11.13
N ALA A 30 -12.65 9.13 -11.01
CA ALA A 30 -12.99 10.07 -9.94
C ALA A 30 -13.12 9.36 -8.58
N HIS A 31 -13.72 8.17 -8.53
CA HIS A 31 -13.73 7.33 -7.33
C HIS A 31 -12.31 7.00 -6.88
N LEU A 32 -11.46 6.57 -7.82
CA LEU A 32 -10.05 6.27 -7.55
C LEU A 32 -9.30 7.50 -7.04
N LYS A 33 -9.44 8.66 -7.68
CA LYS A 33 -8.77 9.91 -7.24
C LYS A 33 -9.16 10.28 -5.80
N ARG A 34 -10.46 10.20 -5.45
CA ARG A 34 -10.94 10.45 -4.08
C ARG A 34 -10.40 9.43 -3.08
N LEU A 35 -10.31 8.17 -3.48
CA LEU A 35 -9.75 7.12 -2.63
C LEU A 35 -8.27 7.38 -2.34
N ILE A 36 -7.47 7.66 -3.38
CA ILE A 36 -6.04 7.95 -3.22
C ILE A 36 -5.84 9.21 -2.39
N ALA A 37 -6.63 10.26 -2.60
CA ALA A 37 -6.59 11.46 -1.75
C ALA A 37 -6.98 11.19 -0.28
N ARG A 38 -7.64 10.06 0.01
CA ARG A 38 -7.99 9.63 1.37
C ARG A 38 -6.90 8.78 2.00
N ILE A 39 -6.51 7.68 1.35
CA ILE A 39 -5.57 6.70 1.91
C ILE A 39 -4.11 6.97 1.51
N GLN A 40 -3.85 7.95 0.66
CA GLN A 40 -2.54 8.47 0.20
C GLN A 40 -1.64 7.49 -0.58
N VAL A 41 -1.57 6.22 -0.17
CA VAL A 41 -0.62 5.23 -0.68
C VAL A 41 -1.29 3.89 -0.94
N LEU A 42 -0.81 3.19 -1.96
CA LEU A 42 -1.06 1.76 -2.20
C LEU A 42 0.28 1.05 -2.25
N GLN A 43 0.59 0.22 -1.26
CA GLN A 43 1.84 -0.53 -1.26
C GLN A 43 1.88 -1.54 -2.41
N LEU A 44 2.95 -1.50 -3.19
CA LEU A 44 3.26 -2.49 -4.22
C LEU A 44 3.95 -3.68 -3.57
N ASP A 45 3.48 -4.87 -3.94
CA ASP A 45 4.08 -6.13 -3.50
C ASP A 45 4.00 -7.17 -4.63
N SER A 46 5.05 -7.98 -4.75
CA SER A 46 5.15 -9.00 -5.80
C SER A 46 4.28 -10.22 -5.54
N VAL A 47 3.86 -10.46 -4.30
CA VAL A 47 3.07 -11.64 -3.94
C VAL A 47 1.70 -11.54 -4.59
N SER A 48 1.34 -12.56 -5.36
CA SER A 48 0.11 -12.62 -6.15
C SER A 48 -0.69 -13.90 -5.87
N VAL A 49 -0.81 -14.28 -4.60
CA VAL A 49 -1.53 -15.49 -4.16
C VAL A 49 -3.00 -15.41 -4.53
N SER A 50 -3.67 -14.31 -4.17
CA SER A 50 -5.02 -13.98 -4.67
C SER A 50 -4.91 -12.93 -5.77
N VAL A 51 -4.40 -11.76 -5.40
CA VAL A 51 -4.14 -10.60 -6.27
C VAL A 51 -2.93 -9.85 -5.71
N ARG A 52 -2.22 -9.08 -6.54
CA ARG A 52 -1.15 -8.20 -6.03
C ARG A 52 -1.74 -7.16 -5.08
N ALA A 53 -0.99 -6.85 -4.02
CA ALA A 53 -1.50 -6.12 -2.87
C ALA A 53 -2.13 -4.76 -3.22
N HIS A 54 -1.52 -3.97 -4.11
CA HIS A 54 -1.96 -2.61 -4.44
C HIS A 54 -3.35 -2.54 -5.09
N TYR A 55 -3.85 -3.63 -5.69
CA TYR A 55 -5.21 -3.64 -6.25
C TYR A 55 -6.28 -3.81 -5.18
N ALA A 56 -5.94 -4.46 -4.06
CA ALA A 56 -6.91 -4.90 -3.06
C ALA A 56 -7.54 -3.76 -2.24
N PRO A 57 -6.79 -2.75 -1.74
CA PRO A 57 -7.39 -1.64 -1.00
C PRO A 57 -8.47 -0.88 -1.78
N VAL A 58 -8.33 -0.82 -3.11
CA VAL A 58 -9.33 -0.24 -4.02
C VAL A 58 -10.61 -1.08 -4.01
N PHE A 59 -10.48 -2.40 -4.17
CA PHE A 59 -11.61 -3.34 -4.09
C PHE A 59 -12.30 -3.29 -2.73
N SER A 60 -11.54 -3.34 -1.63
CA SER A 60 -12.09 -3.36 -0.26
C SER A 60 -12.99 -2.15 0.04
N ARG A 61 -12.72 -1.00 -0.57
CA ARG A 61 -13.43 0.27 -0.31
C ARG A 61 -14.46 0.62 -1.39
N LEU A 62 -14.23 0.22 -2.64
CA LEU A 62 -15.08 0.61 -3.78
C LEU A 62 -15.84 -0.56 -4.42
N GLY A 63 -15.56 -1.80 -4.01
CA GLY A 63 -16.10 -3.00 -4.65
C GLY A 63 -15.38 -3.38 -5.96
N PRO A 64 -15.97 -4.28 -6.75
CA PRO A 64 -15.42 -4.71 -8.03
C PRO A 64 -15.13 -3.55 -8.98
N TYR A 65 -13.95 -3.54 -9.60
CA TYR A 65 -13.55 -2.54 -10.58
C TYR A 65 -12.66 -3.13 -11.67
N ASP A 66 -12.65 -2.49 -12.84
CA ASP A 66 -11.67 -2.78 -13.89
C ASP A 66 -10.26 -2.43 -13.40
N ARG A 67 -9.38 -3.41 -13.21
CA ARG A 67 -8.01 -3.20 -12.72
C ARG A 67 -7.18 -2.32 -13.66
N ASP A 68 -7.50 -2.28 -14.94
CA ASP A 68 -6.85 -1.38 -15.89
C ASP A 68 -7.12 0.09 -15.56
N LEU A 69 -8.18 0.40 -14.79
CA LEU A 69 -8.40 1.75 -14.26
C LEU A 69 -7.22 2.20 -13.39
N LEU A 70 -6.72 1.33 -12.51
CA LEU A 70 -5.59 1.62 -11.63
C LEU A 70 -4.28 1.62 -12.43
N ASP A 71 -4.11 0.66 -13.35
CA ASP A 71 -2.90 0.60 -14.17
C ASP A 71 -2.79 1.81 -15.12
N ARG A 72 -3.88 2.26 -15.75
CA ARG A 72 -3.89 3.52 -16.52
C ARG A 72 -3.67 4.75 -15.65
N ALA A 73 -4.08 4.73 -14.39
CA ALA A 73 -3.83 5.82 -13.46
C ALA A 73 -2.35 5.92 -13.06
N ALA A 74 -1.65 4.79 -12.97
CA ALA A 74 -0.25 4.72 -12.58
C ALA A 74 0.73 4.77 -13.74
N TRP A 75 0.45 4.12 -14.86
CA TRP A 75 1.44 3.81 -15.90
C TRP A 75 1.18 4.49 -17.25
N SER A 76 0.05 5.17 -17.40
CA SER A 76 -0.31 5.87 -18.64
C SER A 76 -0.38 7.38 -18.44
N HIS A 77 0.04 8.13 -19.45
CA HIS A 77 -0.06 9.58 -19.49
C HIS A 77 -0.57 10.03 -20.86
N SER A 78 -1.49 10.98 -20.89
CA SER A 78 -1.88 11.73 -22.09
C SER A 78 -2.42 13.09 -21.69
N ALA A 79 -2.45 14.06 -22.61
CA ALA A 79 -3.03 15.38 -22.34
C ALA A 79 -4.50 15.33 -21.88
N ARG A 80 -5.28 14.34 -22.37
CA ARG A 80 -6.69 14.16 -21.98
C ARG A 80 -6.89 13.37 -20.68
N SER A 81 -5.90 12.59 -20.29
CA SER A 81 -5.92 11.79 -19.06
C SER A 81 -4.53 11.79 -18.42
N PRO A 82 -4.15 12.88 -17.72
CA PRO A 82 -2.86 12.99 -17.06
C PRO A 82 -2.66 11.86 -16.04
N ARG A 83 -1.43 11.36 -15.94
CA ARG A 83 -1.03 10.36 -14.94
C ARG A 83 -1.45 10.82 -13.53
N LEU A 84 -2.08 9.92 -12.77
CA LEU A 84 -2.52 10.22 -11.40
C LEU A 84 -1.55 9.71 -10.34
N LEU A 85 -0.88 8.58 -10.61
CA LEU A 85 -0.03 7.92 -9.63
C LEU A 85 1.40 7.77 -10.10
N VAL A 86 2.32 7.81 -9.17
CA VAL A 86 3.74 7.55 -9.36
C VAL A 86 4.19 6.50 -8.35
N GLU A 87 5.14 5.68 -8.76
CA GLU A 87 5.81 4.75 -7.88
C GLU A 87 6.97 5.43 -7.16
N TYR A 88 7.03 5.32 -5.84
CA TYR A 88 8.21 5.72 -5.06
C TYR A 88 8.29 4.98 -3.72
N TRP A 89 9.40 5.19 -2.99
CA TRP A 89 9.57 4.79 -1.60
C TRP A 89 8.71 5.63 -0.63
N ALA A 90 7.37 5.59 -0.72
CA ALA A 90 6.49 6.42 0.10
C ALA A 90 6.20 5.84 1.49
N HIS A 91 5.77 4.57 1.57
CA HIS A 91 5.57 3.76 2.80
C HIS A 91 6.38 2.45 2.79
N GLU A 92 6.94 2.17 1.62
CA GLU A 92 7.79 1.10 1.09
C GLU A 92 7.71 1.38 -0.42
N ALA A 93 7.90 0.41 -1.31
CA ALA A 93 7.51 0.62 -2.71
C ALA A 93 5.99 0.81 -2.75
N ALA A 94 5.52 1.98 -3.17
CA ALA A 94 4.10 2.31 -3.17
C ALA A 94 3.74 3.23 -4.33
N LEU A 95 2.48 3.14 -4.75
CA LEU A 95 1.83 4.14 -5.59
C LEU A 95 1.34 5.28 -4.69
N MET A 96 1.66 6.52 -5.05
CA MET A 96 1.16 7.75 -4.44
C MET A 96 0.72 8.74 -5.52
N ALA A 97 0.00 9.80 -5.16
CA ALA A 97 -0.38 10.81 -6.15
C ALA A 97 0.86 11.49 -6.77
N VAL A 98 0.82 11.74 -8.07
CA VAL A 98 1.90 12.45 -8.79
C VAL A 98 2.19 13.81 -8.16
N ASP A 99 1.14 14.52 -7.74
CA ASP A 99 1.26 15.85 -7.10
C ASP A 99 2.02 15.84 -5.77
N ASP A 100 2.12 14.67 -5.13
CA ASP A 100 2.79 14.49 -3.84
C ASP A 100 4.25 14.06 -3.99
N TRP A 101 4.68 13.69 -5.19
CA TRP A 101 6.05 13.30 -5.48
C TRP A 101 7.11 14.32 -5.03
N PRO A 102 6.88 15.65 -5.16
CA PRO A 102 7.83 16.66 -4.67
C PRO A 102 8.05 16.61 -3.14
N LEU A 103 7.07 16.11 -2.37
CA LEU A 103 7.21 15.92 -0.92
C LEU A 103 8.26 14.86 -0.56
N MET A 104 8.70 14.06 -1.55
CA MET A 104 9.68 13.00 -1.36
C MET A 104 11.10 13.41 -1.79
N ARG A 105 11.31 14.65 -2.27
CA ARG A 105 12.62 15.14 -2.72
C ARG A 105 13.72 15.08 -1.66
N TRP A 106 13.37 15.25 -0.39
CA TRP A 106 14.33 15.10 0.71
C TRP A 106 14.89 13.68 0.80
N ARG A 107 14.02 12.68 0.63
CA ARG A 107 14.39 11.25 0.63
C ARG A 107 15.17 10.88 -0.62
N MET A 108 14.87 11.50 -1.76
CA MET A 108 15.66 11.32 -2.99
C MET A 108 17.09 11.82 -2.81
N ARG A 109 17.30 12.94 -2.11
CA ARG A 109 18.65 13.42 -1.76
C ARG A 109 19.36 12.45 -0.80
N GLU A 110 18.66 11.95 0.21
CA GLU A 110 19.16 10.91 1.12
C GLU A 110 19.61 9.66 0.36
N TYR A 111 18.85 9.25 -0.67
CA TYR A 111 19.12 8.08 -1.50
C TYR A 111 19.91 8.39 -2.78
N SER A 112 20.69 9.47 -2.81
CA SER A 112 21.60 9.81 -3.91
C SER A 112 22.52 8.65 -4.33
N HIS A 113 22.93 7.82 -3.37
CA HIS A 113 23.73 6.62 -3.59
C HIS A 113 22.92 5.32 -3.42
N GLY A 114 21.59 5.40 -3.54
CA GLY A 114 20.67 4.30 -3.34
C GLY A 114 20.25 4.08 -1.89
N ARG A 115 19.08 3.45 -1.71
CA ARG A 115 18.57 3.03 -0.39
C ARG A 115 19.38 1.86 0.20
N TRP A 116 20.00 1.06 -0.66
CA TRP A 116 20.81 -0.11 -0.31
C TRP A 116 21.97 -0.23 -1.30
N GLY A 117 23.02 -0.97 -0.92
CA GLY A 117 24.17 -1.19 -1.80
C GLY A 117 24.97 0.08 -2.09
N THR A 118 24.98 1.04 -1.15
CA THR A 118 25.55 2.38 -1.35
C THR A 118 27.00 2.37 -1.82
N GLU A 119 27.81 1.45 -1.31
CA GLU A 119 29.21 1.31 -1.71
C GLU A 119 29.38 0.80 -3.14
N ILE A 120 28.44 -0.01 -3.64
CA ILE A 120 28.39 -0.44 -5.05
C ILE A 120 28.07 0.75 -5.94
N VAL A 121 27.18 1.64 -5.52
CA VAL A 121 26.80 2.81 -6.34
C VAL A 121 27.94 3.84 -6.37
N LYS A 122 28.55 4.13 -5.22
CA LYS A 122 29.67 5.08 -5.12
C LYS A 122 30.87 4.71 -6.00
N ARG A 123 31.24 3.43 -6.05
CA ARG A 123 32.36 2.96 -6.88
C ARG A 123 32.05 2.96 -8.38
N ASN A 124 30.78 3.09 -8.76
CA ASN A 124 30.28 2.92 -10.12
C ASN A 124 29.66 4.23 -10.68
N ALA A 125 30.23 5.39 -10.37
CA ALA A 125 29.75 6.68 -10.86
C ALA A 125 29.66 6.74 -12.40
N LYS A 126 30.67 6.21 -13.10
CA LYS A 126 30.65 6.14 -14.57
C LYS A 126 29.51 5.28 -15.12
N LEU A 127 29.24 4.15 -14.47
CA LEU A 127 28.11 3.28 -14.84
C LEU A 127 26.77 4.00 -14.62
N ALA A 128 26.65 4.88 -13.63
CA ALA A 128 25.43 5.67 -13.45
C ALA A 128 25.17 6.61 -14.63
N GLU A 129 26.20 7.30 -15.13
CA GLU A 129 26.12 8.11 -16.35
C GLU A 129 25.75 7.25 -17.57
N ASP A 130 26.43 6.11 -17.74
CA ASP A 130 26.23 5.21 -18.86
C ASP A 130 24.79 4.65 -18.86
N ILE A 131 24.22 4.33 -17.69
CA ILE A 131 22.81 3.91 -17.55
C ILE A 131 21.84 5.02 -17.94
N VAL A 132 22.07 6.27 -17.50
CA VAL A 132 21.21 7.41 -17.86
C VAL A 132 21.22 7.63 -19.37
N ALA A 133 22.41 7.57 -20.00
CA ALA A 133 22.54 7.67 -21.45
C ALA A 133 21.81 6.53 -22.18
N ALA A 134 22.00 5.29 -21.73
CA ALA A 134 21.31 4.13 -22.31
C ALA A 134 19.79 4.26 -22.23
N VAL A 135 19.24 4.71 -21.09
CA VAL A 135 17.79 4.94 -20.94
C VAL A 135 17.31 6.10 -21.81
N ALA A 136 18.11 7.16 -21.96
CA ALA A 136 17.77 8.27 -22.84
C ALA A 136 17.61 7.84 -24.31
N GLU A 137 18.41 6.87 -24.77
CA GLU A 137 18.37 6.27 -26.10
C GLU A 137 17.27 5.21 -26.26
N LEU A 138 17.21 4.23 -25.35
CA LEU A 138 16.27 3.12 -25.41
C LEU A 138 14.81 3.53 -25.13
N GLY A 139 14.62 4.59 -24.34
CA GLY A 139 13.35 4.87 -23.68
C GLY A 139 13.10 3.90 -22.51
N PRO A 140 11.83 3.66 -22.13
CA PRO A 140 11.47 2.79 -21.01
C PRO A 140 12.07 1.39 -21.10
N ALA A 141 13.00 1.05 -20.19
CA ALA A 141 13.73 -0.22 -20.23
C ALA A 141 13.87 -0.86 -18.85
N THR A 142 13.86 -2.19 -18.78
CA THR A 142 14.22 -2.93 -17.57
C THR A 142 15.73 -2.86 -17.32
N ALA A 143 16.15 -3.08 -16.06
CA ALA A 143 17.57 -3.15 -15.74
C ALA A 143 18.34 -4.21 -16.56
N GLY A 144 17.68 -5.31 -16.95
CA GLY A 144 18.30 -6.33 -17.82
C GLY A 144 18.44 -5.88 -19.28
N GLN A 145 17.50 -5.10 -19.80
CA GLN A 145 17.63 -4.51 -21.15
C GLN A 145 18.72 -3.43 -21.19
N ILE A 146 18.80 -2.60 -20.14
CA ILE A 146 19.88 -1.63 -19.98
C ILE A 146 21.24 -2.33 -19.93
N GLU A 147 21.35 -3.41 -19.13
CA GLU A 147 22.56 -4.22 -19.05
C GLU A 147 22.96 -4.81 -20.40
N ALA A 148 22.01 -5.38 -21.15
CA ALA A 148 22.27 -5.93 -22.48
C ALA A 148 22.73 -4.86 -23.49
N HIS A 149 22.17 -3.65 -23.42
CA HIS A 149 22.61 -2.51 -24.24
C HIS A 149 24.04 -2.11 -23.91
N LEU A 150 24.39 -2.02 -22.63
CA LEU A 150 25.74 -1.70 -22.18
C LEU A 150 26.76 -2.82 -22.45
N GLU A 151 26.35 -4.10 -22.41
CA GLU A 151 27.20 -5.26 -22.75
C GLU A 151 27.46 -5.39 -24.27
N SER A 152 26.63 -4.76 -25.12
CA SER A 152 26.92 -4.65 -26.55
C SER A 152 28.14 -3.76 -26.85
N GLU A 153 28.63 -3.04 -25.82
CA GLU A 153 29.94 -2.40 -25.77
C GLU A 153 30.95 -3.25 -24.97
N PRO A 154 32.24 -3.33 -25.36
CA PRO A 154 33.17 -4.31 -24.83
C PRO A 154 33.57 -4.01 -23.37
N ARG A 155 32.88 -4.63 -22.39
CA ARG A 155 33.33 -4.71 -20.99
C ARG A 155 33.20 -6.13 -20.43
N GLY A 156 34.23 -6.53 -19.69
CA GLY A 156 34.52 -7.92 -19.33
C GLY A 156 33.81 -8.49 -18.10
N ARG A 157 33.91 -9.83 -18.04
CA ARG A 157 33.64 -10.86 -17.00
C ARG A 157 32.44 -10.71 -16.06
N LYS A 158 31.50 -11.66 -16.22
CA LYS A 158 30.29 -11.90 -15.42
C LYS A 158 30.61 -12.50 -14.04
N GLY A 159 29.90 -12.04 -13.02
CA GLY A 159 29.77 -12.71 -11.73
C GLY A 159 28.74 -13.85 -11.75
N PRO A 160 28.50 -14.52 -10.61
CA PRO A 160 27.53 -15.61 -10.52
C PRO A 160 26.09 -15.17 -10.84
N TRP A 161 25.30 -16.03 -11.48
CA TRP A 161 23.95 -15.71 -11.97
C TRP A 161 22.93 -15.35 -10.87
N TRP A 162 23.22 -15.67 -9.61
CA TRP A 162 22.38 -15.31 -8.46
C TRP A 162 22.69 -13.94 -7.84
N ASP A 163 23.83 -13.32 -8.18
CA ASP A 163 24.16 -11.99 -7.68
C ASP A 163 23.44 -10.90 -8.47
N ARG A 164 22.89 -9.92 -7.76
CA ARG A 164 22.36 -8.71 -8.38
C ARG A 164 23.52 -7.94 -9.00
N SER A 165 23.51 -7.77 -10.32
CA SER A 165 24.55 -7.04 -11.04
C SER A 165 24.65 -5.57 -10.62
N ASP A 166 25.84 -4.99 -10.80
CA ASP A 166 26.09 -3.57 -10.52
C ASP A 166 25.11 -2.68 -11.30
N THR A 167 24.76 -3.03 -12.55
CA THR A 167 23.73 -2.32 -13.34
C THR A 167 22.38 -2.29 -12.64
N LYS A 168 21.94 -3.42 -12.07
CA LYS A 168 20.69 -3.49 -11.32
C LYS A 168 20.74 -2.68 -10.02
N TRP A 169 21.88 -2.61 -9.35
CA TRP A 169 22.05 -1.78 -8.15
C TRP A 169 22.02 -0.30 -8.50
N VAL A 170 22.78 0.11 -9.51
CA VAL A 170 22.89 1.51 -9.94
C VAL A 170 21.57 2.01 -10.55
N ALA A 171 20.87 1.22 -11.36
CA ALA A 171 19.56 1.60 -11.89
C ALA A 171 18.51 1.86 -10.79
N GLU A 172 18.50 1.03 -9.73
CA GLU A 172 17.61 1.25 -8.57
C GLU A 172 18.03 2.46 -7.74
N ALA A 173 19.33 2.76 -7.66
CA ALA A 173 19.82 3.94 -6.99
C ALA A 173 19.45 5.23 -7.74
N LEU A 174 19.57 5.23 -9.07
CA LEU A 174 19.09 6.30 -9.93
C LEU A 174 17.58 6.49 -9.82
N TRP A 175 16.82 5.40 -9.65
CA TRP A 175 15.39 5.47 -9.37
C TRP A 175 15.09 6.04 -7.96
N SER A 176 15.82 5.57 -6.96
CA SER A 176 15.64 6.00 -5.56
C SER A 176 15.98 7.48 -5.35
N SER A 177 16.95 7.99 -6.12
CA SER A 177 17.37 9.39 -6.16
C SER A 177 16.52 10.29 -7.06
N GLY A 178 15.54 9.71 -7.77
CA GLY A 178 14.63 10.46 -8.64
C GLY A 178 15.26 10.96 -9.94
N VAL A 179 16.41 10.42 -10.35
CA VAL A 179 16.95 10.61 -11.71
C VAL A 179 16.11 9.80 -12.69
N LEU A 180 15.91 8.52 -12.38
CA LEU A 180 14.96 7.65 -13.09
C LEU A 180 13.65 7.55 -12.31
N THR A 181 12.57 7.20 -13.00
CA THR A 181 11.30 6.82 -12.38
C THR A 181 10.68 5.62 -13.11
N THR A 182 9.57 5.10 -12.59
CA THR A 182 8.84 4.00 -13.24
C THR A 182 7.94 4.55 -14.34
N ALA A 183 8.33 4.34 -15.60
CA ALA A 183 7.45 4.61 -16.73
C ALA A 183 6.27 3.64 -16.75
N THR A 184 6.54 2.34 -16.63
CA THR A 184 5.52 1.29 -16.58
C THR A 184 6.03 0.03 -15.88
N ARG A 185 5.13 -0.92 -15.63
CA ARG A 185 5.46 -2.27 -15.20
C ARG A 185 4.84 -3.30 -16.14
N ILE A 186 5.66 -4.25 -16.61
CA ILE A 186 5.22 -5.41 -17.39
C ILE A 186 5.59 -6.66 -16.62
N GLY A 187 4.62 -7.53 -16.30
CA GLY A 187 4.88 -8.73 -15.50
C GLY A 187 5.46 -8.43 -14.10
N PHE A 188 5.21 -7.23 -13.57
CA PHE A 188 5.83 -6.64 -12.36
C PHE A 188 7.28 -6.16 -12.53
N ALA A 189 7.93 -6.37 -13.67
CA ALA A 189 9.24 -5.80 -13.96
C ALA A 189 9.12 -4.29 -14.20
N ARG A 190 9.90 -3.51 -13.45
CA ARG A 190 9.98 -2.06 -13.59
C ARG A 190 10.70 -1.70 -14.89
N HIS A 191 10.06 -0.85 -15.71
CA HIS A 191 10.70 -0.19 -16.83
C HIS A 191 11.05 1.23 -16.39
N TYR A 192 12.34 1.48 -16.30
CA TYR A 192 12.91 2.77 -15.93
C TYR A 192 12.90 3.71 -17.12
N ASP A 193 12.57 4.97 -16.88
CA ASP A 193 12.76 6.07 -17.83
C ASP A 193 13.22 7.32 -17.07
N LEU A 194 13.69 8.33 -17.78
CA LEU A 194 14.05 9.62 -17.23
C LEU A 194 12.83 10.26 -16.56
N THR A 195 13.04 10.83 -15.38
CA THR A 195 11.93 11.37 -14.57
C THR A 195 11.17 12.47 -15.29
N GLU A 196 11.88 13.35 -16.02
CA GLU A 196 11.29 14.43 -16.82
C GLU A 196 10.49 13.95 -18.04
N ARG A 197 10.67 12.71 -18.50
CA ARG A 197 9.86 12.11 -19.57
C ARG A 197 8.55 11.52 -19.07
N VAL A 198 8.49 11.15 -17.79
CA VAL A 198 7.36 10.43 -17.20
C VAL A 198 6.44 11.33 -16.38
N LEU A 199 7.01 12.28 -15.63
CA LEU A 199 6.25 13.15 -14.74
C LEU A 199 6.04 14.54 -15.35
N PRO A 200 4.93 15.23 -15.03
CA PRO A 200 4.70 16.60 -15.51
C PRO A 200 5.82 17.56 -15.09
N ALA A 201 6.21 18.47 -15.98
CA ALA A 201 7.34 19.38 -15.77
C ALA A 201 7.16 20.26 -14.51
N GLU A 202 5.93 20.71 -14.25
CA GLU A 202 5.56 21.49 -13.06
C GLU A 202 5.67 20.70 -11.74
N VAL A 203 5.58 19.37 -11.80
CA VAL A 203 5.81 18.50 -10.65
C VAL A 203 7.31 18.30 -10.46
N VAL A 204 8.04 18.05 -11.53
CA VAL A 204 9.51 17.86 -11.48
C VAL A 204 10.22 19.12 -10.98
N ALA A 205 9.78 20.30 -11.44
CA ALA A 205 10.36 21.60 -11.07
C ALA A 205 9.98 22.09 -9.67
N ARG A 206 8.94 21.52 -9.04
CA ARG A 206 8.46 21.96 -7.73
C ARG A 206 9.50 21.64 -6.64
N HIS A 207 9.94 22.68 -5.95
CA HIS A 207 10.76 22.55 -4.75
C HIS A 207 9.89 22.60 -3.50
N VAL A 208 10.10 21.67 -2.58
CA VAL A 208 9.49 21.68 -1.25
C VAL A 208 10.59 21.43 -0.23
N ASP A 209 10.73 22.34 0.73
CA ASP A 209 11.69 22.20 1.81
C ASP A 209 11.35 20.98 2.67
N GLU A 210 12.38 20.31 3.22
CA GLU A 210 12.16 19.07 3.98
C GLU A 210 11.20 19.28 5.15
N ALA A 211 11.34 20.37 5.91
CA ALA A 211 10.45 20.66 7.03
C ALA A 211 8.99 20.81 6.60
N GLN A 212 8.74 21.50 5.48
CA GLN A 212 7.40 21.67 4.91
C GLN A 212 6.86 20.33 4.38
N ALA A 213 7.70 19.55 3.69
CA ALA A 213 7.31 18.23 3.18
C ALA A 213 6.94 17.27 4.31
N VAL A 214 7.76 17.20 5.36
CA VAL A 214 7.50 16.37 6.55
C VAL A 214 6.23 16.82 7.26
N ARG A 215 5.99 18.13 7.40
CA ARG A 215 4.76 18.68 7.98
C ARG A 215 3.53 18.26 7.20
N GLU A 216 3.56 18.41 5.88
CA GLU A 216 2.47 18.03 4.98
C GLU A 216 2.21 16.50 5.00
N LEU A 217 3.26 15.68 4.94
CA LEU A 217 3.14 14.22 5.05
C LEU A 217 2.57 13.80 6.41
N THR A 218 2.95 14.48 7.50
CA THR A 218 2.41 14.22 8.84
C THR A 218 0.92 14.56 8.92
N LEU A 219 0.50 15.68 8.34
CA LEU A 219 -0.91 16.08 8.28
C LEU A 219 -1.75 15.08 7.47
N ARG A 220 -1.22 14.63 6.32
CA ARG A 220 -1.86 13.61 5.48
C ARG A 220 -1.97 12.27 6.17
N ALA A 221 -0.92 11.84 6.87
CA ALA A 221 -0.96 10.64 7.69
C ALA A 221 -2.04 10.76 8.78
N ALA A 222 -2.11 11.88 9.49
CA ALA A 222 -3.15 12.12 10.50
C ALA A 222 -4.56 12.07 9.93
N THR A 223 -4.74 12.64 8.73
CA THR A 223 -6.03 12.65 8.02
C THR A 223 -6.43 11.25 7.58
N ALA A 224 -5.52 10.48 6.97
CA ALA A 224 -5.77 9.11 6.52
C ALA A 224 -6.02 8.14 7.69
N LEU A 225 -5.33 8.35 8.82
CA LEU A 225 -5.45 7.51 10.01
C LEU A 225 -6.62 7.90 10.92
N GLY A 226 -7.13 9.13 10.81
CA GLY A 226 -8.19 9.70 11.64
C GLY A 226 -7.71 10.07 13.05
N VAL A 227 -7.33 9.06 13.84
CA VAL A 227 -6.74 9.19 15.18
C VAL A 227 -5.44 8.40 15.24
N ALA A 228 -4.35 8.99 15.71
CA ALA A 228 -3.02 8.41 15.59
C ALA A 228 -2.09 8.81 16.73
N THR A 229 -1.22 7.88 17.15
CA THR A 229 -0.05 8.21 17.99
C THR A 229 1.09 8.73 17.11
N GLU A 230 2.14 9.30 17.71
CA GLU A 230 3.35 9.71 16.96
C GLU A 230 3.93 8.56 16.15
N ALA A 231 3.99 7.35 16.71
CA ALA A 231 4.53 6.18 16.02
C ALA A 231 3.71 5.81 14.78
N ASP A 232 2.38 5.97 14.83
CA ASP A 232 1.51 5.70 13.68
C ASP A 232 1.72 6.72 12.56
N LEU A 233 1.77 8.01 12.91
CA LEU A 233 1.98 9.11 11.96
C LEU A 233 3.34 8.96 11.25
N ARG A 234 4.35 8.58 12.03
CA ARG A 234 5.70 8.31 11.55
C ARG A 234 5.74 7.13 10.59
N ASP A 235 5.09 6.03 10.96
CA ASP A 235 5.11 4.78 10.19
C ASP A 235 4.49 4.95 8.81
N TYR A 236 3.41 5.72 8.71
CA TYR A 236 2.60 5.89 7.49
C TYR A 236 3.41 6.30 6.26
N PHE A 237 4.41 7.16 6.40
CA PHE A 237 5.32 7.53 5.31
C PHE A 237 6.78 7.17 5.60
N ARG A 238 7.06 6.26 6.55
CA ARG A 238 8.43 5.88 6.98
C ARG A 238 9.30 7.10 7.33
N LEU A 239 8.76 8.03 8.11
CA LEU A 239 9.48 9.21 8.59
C LEU A 239 10.38 8.84 9.79
N GLY A 240 11.37 9.68 10.09
CA GLY A 240 12.16 9.58 11.32
C GLY A 240 11.48 10.25 12.51
N ALA A 241 11.76 9.78 13.73
CA ALA A 241 11.24 10.40 14.97
C ALA A 241 11.63 11.88 15.10
N ARG A 242 12.84 12.24 14.64
CA ARG A 242 13.36 13.61 14.66
C ARG A 242 12.64 14.52 13.65
N GLN A 243 12.06 13.95 12.60
CA GLN A 243 11.30 14.68 11.58
C GLN A 243 9.85 14.91 12.05
N VAL A 244 9.18 13.85 12.51
CA VAL A 244 7.73 13.90 12.80
C VAL A 244 7.38 14.68 14.08
N LYS A 245 8.23 14.65 15.12
CA LYS A 245 7.92 15.32 16.40
C LYS A 245 7.77 16.84 16.27
N PRO A 246 8.71 17.57 15.62
CA PRO A 246 8.51 18.99 15.31
C PRO A 246 7.28 19.25 14.46
N ALA A 247 7.01 18.42 13.45
CA ALA A 247 5.84 18.58 12.58
C ALA A 247 4.52 18.44 13.35
N ILE A 248 4.41 17.48 14.27
CA ILE A 248 3.23 17.34 15.15
C ILE A 248 3.06 18.60 16.01
N ALA A 249 4.14 19.10 16.63
CA ALA A 249 4.09 20.30 17.45
C ALA A 249 3.60 21.52 16.65
N ASP A 250 4.11 21.69 15.43
CA ASP A 250 3.76 22.79 14.54
C ASP A 250 2.30 22.71 14.06
N LEU A 251 1.83 21.50 13.72
CA LEU A 251 0.43 21.26 13.34
C LEU A 251 -0.55 21.43 14.51
N MET A 252 -0.13 21.16 15.74
CA MET A 252 -0.94 21.49 16.92
C MET A 252 -0.98 23.01 17.16
N ALA A 253 0.15 23.69 17.02
CA ALA A 253 0.22 25.15 17.16
C ALA A 253 -0.64 25.88 16.12
N SER A 254 -0.72 25.36 14.90
CA SER A 254 -1.60 25.91 13.85
C SER A 254 -3.07 25.47 13.97
N GLY A 255 -3.42 24.65 14.96
CA GLY A 255 -4.79 24.14 15.14
C GLY A 255 -5.22 23.11 14.09
N GLU A 256 -4.29 22.50 13.36
CA GLU A 256 -4.59 21.46 12.38
C GLU A 256 -4.65 20.06 13.01
N LEU A 257 -3.95 19.85 14.11
CA LEU A 257 -4.06 18.67 14.96
C LEU A 257 -4.54 19.03 16.36
N GLU A 258 -5.37 18.15 16.91
CA GLU A 258 -5.86 18.25 18.28
C GLU A 258 -5.31 17.09 19.13
N PRO A 259 -4.80 17.36 20.34
CA PRO A 259 -4.44 16.29 21.26
C PRO A 259 -5.70 15.59 21.79
N VAL A 260 -5.68 14.26 21.78
CA VAL A 260 -6.77 13.42 22.25
C VAL A 260 -6.27 12.33 23.18
N GLN A 261 -6.99 12.10 24.27
CA GLN A 261 -6.80 10.93 25.12
C GLN A 261 -7.72 9.82 24.63
N VAL A 262 -7.19 8.61 24.47
CA VAL A 262 -7.98 7.43 24.11
C VAL A 262 -7.94 6.45 25.25
N ASP A 263 -9.09 5.97 25.70
CA ASP A 263 -9.17 4.98 26.78
C ASP A 263 -8.37 3.72 26.43
N GLY A 264 -7.52 3.29 27.37
CA GLY A 264 -6.62 2.15 27.20
C GLY A 264 -5.32 2.45 26.45
N TRP A 265 -5.11 3.67 25.94
CA TRP A 265 -3.85 4.06 25.31
C TRP A 265 -2.95 4.77 26.32
N THR A 266 -1.69 4.36 26.37
CA THR A 266 -0.66 5.00 27.22
C THR A 266 0.07 6.13 26.51
N ALA A 267 0.16 6.07 25.18
CA ALA A 267 0.81 7.09 24.36
C ALA A 267 -0.16 8.25 24.05
N PRO A 268 0.35 9.50 23.95
CA PRO A 268 -0.42 10.61 23.42
C PRO A 268 -0.94 10.30 22.01
N ALA A 269 -2.17 10.72 21.73
CA ALA A 269 -2.79 10.60 20.43
C ALA A 269 -3.18 11.98 19.89
N TYR A 270 -3.29 12.04 18.57
CA TYR A 270 -3.58 13.23 17.80
C TYR A 270 -4.73 12.92 16.84
N LEU A 271 -5.62 13.89 16.70
CA LEU A 271 -6.77 13.86 15.81
C LEU A 271 -6.61 14.98 14.79
N ARG A 272 -7.01 14.76 13.53
CA ARG A 272 -7.18 15.88 12.60
C ARG A 272 -8.25 16.83 13.13
N ALA A 273 -7.96 18.12 13.20
CA ALA A 273 -8.95 19.10 13.64
C ALA A 273 -10.22 19.03 12.77
N GLY A 274 -11.39 19.11 13.42
CA GLY A 274 -12.69 18.96 12.77
C GLY A 274 -13.09 17.52 12.39
N GLN A 275 -12.31 16.51 12.76
CA GLN A 275 -12.65 15.11 12.50
C GLN A 275 -13.92 14.71 13.27
N ILE A 276 -14.92 14.24 12.54
CA ILE A 276 -16.19 13.76 13.12
C ILE A 276 -15.99 12.35 13.68
N VAL A 277 -16.53 12.11 14.87
CA VAL A 277 -16.68 10.76 15.44
C VAL A 277 -17.99 10.16 14.92
N PRO A 278 -17.97 9.13 14.06
CA PRO A 278 -19.20 8.59 13.52
C PRO A 278 -20.06 7.95 14.62
N ARG A 279 -21.38 7.89 14.42
CA ARG A 279 -22.31 7.34 15.43
C ARG A 279 -22.45 5.82 15.39
N ARG A 280 -22.18 5.20 14.26
CA ARG A 280 -22.38 3.77 14.02
C ARG A 280 -21.23 3.22 13.19
N ASP A 281 -20.86 1.98 13.48
CA ASP A 281 -20.01 1.17 12.64
C ASP A 281 -20.85 0.50 11.55
N ARG A 282 -20.28 0.27 10.36
CA ARG A 282 -20.98 -0.31 9.21
C ARG A 282 -20.00 -1.03 8.29
N GLY A 283 -20.53 -1.92 7.47
CA GLY A 283 -19.86 -2.48 6.31
C GLY A 283 -19.01 -3.70 6.61
N ALA A 284 -18.65 -4.41 5.53
CA ALA A 284 -17.76 -5.55 5.56
C ALA A 284 -16.69 -5.39 4.47
N ALA A 285 -15.48 -5.88 4.74
CA ALA A 285 -14.40 -5.86 3.77
C ALA A 285 -13.34 -6.92 4.09
N LEU A 286 -12.82 -7.57 3.04
CA LEU A 286 -11.58 -8.31 3.10
C LEU A 286 -10.39 -7.36 2.96
N LEU A 287 -9.46 -7.38 3.91
CA LEU A 287 -8.27 -6.52 3.91
C LEU A 287 -7.05 -7.35 3.53
N CYS A 288 -6.29 -6.89 2.53
CA CYS A 288 -5.03 -7.57 2.22
C CYS A 288 -4.00 -7.30 3.34
N PRO A 289 -2.94 -8.13 3.47
CA PRO A 289 -1.93 -7.94 4.52
C PRO A 289 -1.20 -6.59 4.50
N PHE A 290 -1.28 -5.87 3.37
CA PHE A 290 -0.63 -4.57 3.14
C PHE A 290 -1.65 -3.44 3.01
N ASP A 291 -2.89 -3.65 3.42
CA ASP A 291 -3.91 -2.61 3.42
C ASP A 291 -3.55 -1.50 4.42
N PRO A 292 -3.74 -0.20 4.08
CA PRO A 292 -3.39 0.90 4.97
C PRO A 292 -4.06 0.91 6.36
N LEU A 293 -5.17 0.21 6.52
CA LEU A 293 -5.79 0.04 7.83
C LEU A 293 -4.99 -0.94 8.72
N VAL A 294 -4.26 -1.90 8.14
CA VAL A 294 -3.64 -3.01 8.87
C VAL A 294 -2.13 -3.19 8.71
N PHE A 295 -1.46 -2.41 7.85
CA PHE A 295 -0.02 -2.60 7.64
C PHE A 295 0.84 -2.33 8.90
N PHE A 296 0.35 -1.52 9.85
CA PHE A 296 1.10 -1.14 11.04
C PHE A 296 0.59 -1.92 12.26
N ARG A 297 1.22 -3.06 12.53
CA ARG A 297 0.74 -4.05 13.50
C ARG A 297 0.54 -3.52 14.92
N PRO A 298 1.46 -2.72 15.51
CA PRO A 298 1.24 -2.14 16.84
C PRO A 298 -0.02 -1.28 16.90
N ARG A 299 -0.37 -0.59 15.81
CA ARG A 299 -1.61 0.18 15.72
C ARG A 299 -2.83 -0.73 15.60
N VAL A 300 -2.76 -1.80 14.79
CA VAL A 300 -3.85 -2.76 14.64
C VAL A 300 -4.19 -3.39 15.98
N GLU A 301 -3.19 -3.88 16.70
CA GLU A 301 -3.37 -4.47 18.01
C GLU A 301 -3.99 -3.47 18.99
N ARG A 302 -3.50 -2.23 19.01
CA ARG A 302 -4.02 -1.18 19.90
C ARG A 302 -5.45 -0.74 19.57
N LEU A 303 -5.86 -0.73 18.30
CA LEU A 303 -7.20 -0.32 17.87
C LEU A 303 -8.24 -1.45 17.97
N PHE A 304 -7.82 -2.67 17.63
CA PHE A 304 -8.72 -3.80 17.39
C PHE A 304 -8.54 -4.94 18.38
N GLY A 305 -7.48 -4.95 19.21
CA GLY A 305 -7.10 -6.13 19.99
C GLY A 305 -6.64 -7.30 19.11
N PHE A 306 -6.29 -7.03 17.85
CA PHE A 306 -6.06 -8.04 16.83
C PHE A 306 -4.56 -8.22 16.57
N HIS A 307 -3.98 -9.30 17.12
CA HIS A 307 -2.57 -9.64 16.87
C HIS A 307 -2.41 -10.21 15.46
N TYR A 308 -1.79 -9.43 14.56
CA TYR A 308 -1.68 -9.79 13.14
C TYR A 308 -0.24 -9.95 12.68
N ARG A 309 0.09 -11.15 12.22
CA ARG A 309 1.35 -11.45 11.56
C ARG A 309 1.08 -12.33 10.35
N ILE A 310 1.40 -11.81 9.16
CA ILE A 310 1.42 -12.64 7.95
C ILE A 310 2.48 -13.74 8.11
N GLU A 311 2.11 -14.97 7.77
CA GLU A 311 2.93 -16.18 7.98
C GLU A 311 3.56 -16.68 6.67
N ILE A 312 3.71 -15.78 5.70
CA ILE A 312 4.28 -16.07 4.37
C ILE A 312 5.72 -16.62 4.46
N TYR A 313 6.49 -16.15 5.45
CA TYR A 313 7.86 -16.63 5.72
C TYR A 313 7.91 -17.74 6.78
N THR A 314 6.77 -18.10 7.37
CA THR A 314 6.69 -19.19 8.33
C THR A 314 6.56 -20.51 7.57
N PRO A 315 7.36 -21.55 7.90
CA PRO A 315 7.20 -22.87 7.31
C PRO A 315 5.79 -23.42 7.50
N ALA A 316 5.24 -24.12 6.51
CA ALA A 316 3.84 -24.55 6.50
C ALA A 316 3.36 -25.24 7.79
N PRO A 317 4.12 -26.17 8.42
CA PRO A 317 3.68 -26.82 9.66
C PRO A 317 3.64 -25.90 10.90
N LYS A 318 4.29 -24.74 10.84
CA LYS A 318 4.35 -23.76 11.95
C LYS A 318 3.36 -22.61 11.78
N ARG A 319 2.57 -22.61 10.70
CA ARG A 319 1.55 -21.59 10.44
C ARG A 319 0.33 -21.83 11.31
N GLN A 320 -0.07 -20.82 12.06
CA GLN A 320 -1.28 -20.86 12.87
C GLN A 320 -2.52 -20.76 11.98
N TYR A 321 -2.55 -19.80 11.07
CA TYR A 321 -3.73 -19.46 10.28
C TYR A 321 -3.56 -19.84 8.81
N GLY A 322 -2.42 -19.51 8.18
CA GLY A 322 -2.29 -19.71 6.74
C GLY A 322 -1.17 -18.93 6.07
N TYR A 323 -0.99 -19.12 4.77
CA TYR A 323 0.13 -18.51 4.04
C TYR A 323 -0.09 -17.01 3.78
N TYR A 324 -1.26 -16.63 3.28
CA TYR A 324 -1.58 -15.27 2.85
C TYR A 324 -2.97 -14.89 3.40
N VAL A 325 -3.01 -14.69 4.72
CA VAL A 325 -4.23 -14.49 5.50
C VAL A 325 -4.72 -13.04 5.43
N TRP A 326 -5.97 -12.84 5.04
CA TRP A 326 -6.67 -11.56 4.98
C TRP A 326 -7.51 -11.37 6.26
N PRO A 327 -7.32 -10.26 7.00
CA PRO A 327 -8.28 -9.88 8.03
C PRO A 327 -9.65 -9.55 7.42
N PHE A 328 -10.71 -10.00 8.08
CA PHE A 328 -12.09 -9.67 7.71
C PHE A 328 -12.64 -8.59 8.64
N LEU A 329 -12.87 -7.40 8.08
CA LEU A 329 -13.52 -6.28 8.74
C LEU A 329 -15.03 -6.45 8.64
N MET A 330 -15.74 -6.36 9.76
CA MET A 330 -17.21 -6.32 9.82
C MET A 330 -17.64 -5.37 10.93
N ASP A 331 -18.53 -4.43 10.62
CA ASP A 331 -19.08 -3.45 11.58
C ASP A 331 -17.98 -2.80 12.44
N GLY A 332 -16.92 -2.33 11.77
CA GLY A 332 -15.81 -1.60 12.41
C GLY A 332 -14.91 -2.47 13.30
N ARG A 333 -14.99 -3.79 13.24
CA ARG A 333 -14.11 -4.74 13.97
C ARG A 333 -13.45 -5.72 13.01
N LEU A 334 -12.24 -6.18 13.34
CA LEU A 334 -11.62 -7.31 12.67
C LEU A 334 -12.12 -8.58 13.35
N VAL A 335 -13.05 -9.29 12.70
CA VAL A 335 -13.82 -10.39 13.30
C VAL A 335 -13.39 -11.77 12.82
N GLY A 336 -12.49 -11.83 11.83
CA GLY A 336 -12.01 -13.09 11.31
C GLY A 336 -10.77 -12.99 10.44
N ARG A 337 -10.26 -14.15 10.03
CA ARG A 337 -9.04 -14.36 9.26
C ARG A 337 -9.32 -15.35 8.15
N VAL A 338 -8.91 -15.03 6.93
CA VAL A 338 -9.21 -15.86 5.75
C VAL A 338 -7.96 -16.07 4.92
N ASP A 339 -7.46 -17.29 4.84
CA ASP A 339 -6.34 -17.65 3.95
C ASP A 339 -6.87 -17.87 2.53
N LEU A 340 -6.55 -16.95 1.62
CA LEU A 340 -7.14 -16.89 0.29
C LEU A 340 -6.11 -17.18 -0.80
N LYS A 341 -6.51 -18.00 -1.79
CA LYS A 341 -5.73 -18.26 -3.01
C LYS A 341 -6.63 -18.18 -4.24
N ALA A 342 -6.20 -17.46 -5.26
CA ALA A 342 -6.86 -17.48 -6.56
C ALA A 342 -6.30 -18.65 -7.38
N ASP A 343 -7.08 -19.74 -7.50
CA ASP A 343 -6.72 -20.88 -8.33
C ASP A 343 -7.26 -20.67 -9.75
N ARG A 344 -6.44 -20.02 -10.58
CA ARG A 344 -6.81 -19.66 -11.95
C ARG A 344 -6.96 -20.87 -12.86
N THR A 345 -6.29 -21.98 -12.55
CA THR A 345 -6.42 -23.22 -13.31
C THR A 345 -7.76 -23.89 -13.01
N ALA A 346 -8.18 -23.92 -11.74
CA ALA A 346 -9.49 -24.42 -11.35
C ALA A 346 -10.63 -23.40 -11.57
N GLY A 347 -10.31 -22.13 -11.86
CA GLY A 347 -11.30 -21.07 -12.02
C GLY A 347 -12.00 -20.66 -10.71
N ALA A 348 -11.37 -20.89 -9.55
CA ALA A 348 -12.00 -20.74 -8.24
C ALA A 348 -11.18 -19.90 -7.25
N LEU A 349 -11.87 -19.13 -6.40
CA LEU A 349 -11.29 -18.52 -5.20
C LEU A 349 -11.28 -19.55 -4.08
N GLN A 350 -10.10 -20.03 -3.71
CA GLN A 350 -9.91 -21.01 -2.67
C GLN A 350 -9.80 -20.31 -1.31
N VAL A 351 -10.72 -20.62 -0.41
CA VAL A 351 -10.64 -20.33 1.02
C VAL A 351 -9.92 -21.51 1.67
N VAL A 352 -8.60 -21.42 1.78
CA VAL A 352 -7.76 -22.50 2.33
C VAL A 352 -8.03 -22.70 3.82
N GLY A 353 -8.35 -21.61 4.52
CA GLY A 353 -8.87 -21.65 5.88
C GLY A 353 -9.59 -20.37 6.25
N ALA A 354 -10.57 -20.48 7.15
CA ALA A 354 -11.36 -19.37 7.67
C ALA A 354 -11.51 -19.52 9.18
N PHE A 355 -11.15 -18.47 9.93
CA PHE A 355 -11.11 -18.47 11.39
C PHE A 355 -11.87 -17.26 11.94
N SER A 356 -12.65 -17.46 12.99
CA SER A 356 -13.26 -16.37 13.75
C SER A 356 -12.31 -15.84 14.82
N GLU A 357 -12.41 -14.56 15.18
CA GLU A 357 -11.76 -14.05 16.39
C GLU A 357 -12.58 -14.46 17.64
N PRO A 358 -11.96 -14.51 18.84
CA PRO A 358 -12.66 -14.87 20.06
C PRO A 358 -13.92 -14.02 20.30
N ASP A 359 -14.94 -14.65 20.91
CA ASP A 359 -16.23 -14.03 21.27
C ASP A 359 -17.10 -13.56 20.09
N GLU A 360 -16.77 -13.95 18.85
CA GLU A 360 -17.63 -13.71 17.68
C GLU A 360 -18.56 -14.91 17.38
N ASP A 361 -19.76 -14.66 16.83
CA ASP A 361 -20.64 -15.73 16.31
C ASP A 361 -20.23 -16.06 14.85
N PRO A 362 -19.70 -17.27 14.56
CA PRO A 362 -19.29 -17.64 13.22
C PRO A 362 -20.40 -17.55 12.18
N ARG A 363 -21.67 -17.77 12.56
CA ARG A 363 -22.81 -17.70 11.62
C ARG A 363 -23.05 -16.27 11.14
N ARG A 364 -22.97 -15.30 12.05
CA ARG A 364 -23.08 -13.88 11.70
C ARG A 364 -21.95 -13.45 10.77
N ILE A 365 -20.74 -13.92 11.03
CA ILE A 365 -19.57 -13.61 10.19
C ILE A 365 -19.76 -14.24 8.79
N ALA A 366 -20.19 -15.50 8.73
CA ALA A 366 -20.25 -16.29 7.51
C ALA A 366 -21.11 -15.65 6.42
N GLU A 367 -22.29 -15.12 6.74
CA GLU A 367 -23.16 -14.46 5.75
C GLU A 367 -22.48 -13.27 5.08
N SER A 368 -21.89 -12.37 5.88
CA SER A 368 -21.21 -11.19 5.35
C SER A 368 -19.91 -11.55 4.63
N LEU A 369 -19.19 -12.55 5.13
CA LEU A 369 -17.96 -13.02 4.51
C LEU A 369 -18.23 -13.70 3.16
N ALA A 370 -19.27 -14.54 3.07
CA ALA A 370 -19.68 -15.19 1.83
C ALA A 370 -19.95 -14.14 0.73
N ALA A 371 -20.67 -13.06 1.05
CA ALA A 371 -20.93 -11.97 0.11
C ALA A 371 -19.63 -11.29 -0.40
N GLU A 372 -18.68 -11.00 0.49
CA GLU A 372 -17.40 -10.41 0.10
C GLU A 372 -16.51 -11.38 -0.69
N LEU A 373 -16.56 -12.68 -0.39
CA LEU A 373 -15.85 -13.74 -1.14
C LEU A 373 -16.41 -13.90 -2.56
N THR A 374 -17.74 -13.98 -2.71
CA THR A 374 -18.39 -14.03 -4.02
C THR A 374 -18.08 -12.78 -4.84
N SER A 375 -18.13 -11.60 -4.20
CA SER A 375 -17.76 -10.35 -4.86
C SER A 375 -16.29 -10.35 -5.30
N MET A 376 -15.37 -10.88 -4.49
CA MET A 376 -13.95 -10.98 -4.84
C MET A 376 -13.72 -11.99 -5.97
N ALA A 377 -14.37 -13.16 -5.92
CA ALA A 377 -14.28 -14.16 -6.97
C ALA A 377 -14.72 -13.58 -8.32
N GLY A 378 -15.89 -12.94 -8.37
CA GLY A 378 -16.39 -12.26 -9.57
C GLY A 378 -15.44 -11.17 -10.07
N TRP A 379 -14.90 -10.34 -9.17
CA TRP A 379 -13.92 -9.31 -9.53
C TRP A 379 -12.62 -9.89 -10.12
N LEU A 380 -12.19 -11.05 -9.62
CA LEU A 380 -10.99 -11.75 -10.10
C LEU A 380 -11.24 -12.58 -11.37
N GLY A 381 -12.49 -12.66 -11.85
CA GLY A 381 -12.88 -13.48 -12.99
C GLY A 381 -12.91 -14.97 -12.67
N LEU A 382 -13.17 -15.33 -11.42
CA LEU A 382 -13.28 -16.70 -10.93
C LEU A 382 -14.77 -17.05 -10.81
N GLY A 383 -15.15 -18.23 -11.29
CA GLY A 383 -16.54 -18.67 -11.37
C GLY A 383 -17.08 -19.29 -10.07
N ASP A 384 -16.20 -19.62 -9.13
CA ASP A 384 -16.57 -20.34 -7.91
C ASP A 384 -15.77 -19.89 -6.67
N VAL A 385 -16.30 -20.19 -5.49
CA VAL A 385 -15.64 -20.05 -4.19
C VAL A 385 -15.61 -21.42 -3.51
N VAL A 386 -14.42 -21.98 -3.34
CA VAL A 386 -14.25 -23.31 -2.75
C VAL A 386 -13.68 -23.16 -1.33
N VAL A 387 -14.35 -23.76 -0.36
CA VAL A 387 -13.99 -23.64 1.07
C VAL A 387 -13.37 -24.94 1.59
N GLY A 388 -12.10 -24.87 1.99
CA GLY A 388 -11.39 -25.96 2.67
C GLY A 388 -11.89 -26.19 4.10
N GLU A 389 -11.30 -27.16 4.80
CA GLU A 389 -11.77 -27.59 6.13
C GLU A 389 -11.07 -26.90 7.31
N ARG A 390 -10.11 -26.00 7.06
CA ARG A 390 -9.33 -25.39 8.16
C ARG A 390 -10.05 -24.19 8.78
N GLY A 391 -10.17 -24.25 10.11
CA GLY A 391 -10.68 -23.16 10.93
C GLY A 391 -12.17 -23.29 11.24
N ASP A 392 -12.58 -22.68 12.36
CA ASP A 392 -13.91 -22.77 12.96
C ASP A 392 -15.01 -22.05 12.16
N LEU A 393 -14.63 -21.13 11.27
CA LEU A 393 -15.55 -20.39 10.41
C LEU A 393 -15.82 -21.10 9.07
N ALA A 394 -14.99 -22.07 8.69
CA ALA A 394 -15.03 -22.69 7.36
C ALA A 394 -16.37 -23.38 7.04
N SER A 395 -16.91 -24.18 7.97
CA SER A 395 -18.19 -24.87 7.77
C SER A 395 -19.37 -23.91 7.62
N SER A 396 -19.38 -22.83 8.40
CA SER A 396 -20.43 -21.80 8.35
C SER A 396 -20.36 -21.02 7.04
N VAL A 397 -19.15 -20.67 6.58
CA VAL A 397 -18.96 -19.98 5.28
C VAL A 397 -19.39 -20.86 4.13
N ARG A 398 -19.05 -22.16 4.16
CA ARG A 398 -19.51 -23.12 3.15
C ARG A 398 -21.03 -23.15 3.08
N ALA A 399 -21.70 -23.31 4.23
CA ALA A 399 -23.16 -23.30 4.27
C ALA A 399 -23.78 -21.97 3.77
N ALA A 400 -23.11 -20.83 4.00
CA ALA A 400 -23.58 -19.52 3.54
C ALA A 400 -23.37 -19.28 2.03
N LEU A 401 -22.46 -20.01 1.38
CA LEU A 401 -22.21 -19.92 -0.07
C LEU A 401 -23.20 -20.76 -0.90
N GLY A 402 -23.94 -21.68 -0.26
CA GLY A 402 -24.79 -22.68 -0.91
C GLY A 402 -24.04 -23.96 -1.24
#